data_AF-A0AAP5MBZ1-F1
#
_entry.id   AF-A0AAP5MBZ1-F1
#
_cell.length_a   1.000
_cell.length_b   1.000
_cell.length_c   1.000
_cell.angle_alpha   90.00
_cell.angle_beta   90.00
_cell.angle_gamma   90.00
#
_symmetry.space_group_name_H-M   'P 1'
#
loop_
_entity.id
_entity.type
_entity.pdbx_description
1 polymer ?
#
loop_
_entity_poly.entity_id
_entity_poly.type
_entity_poly.pdbx_seq_one_letter_code
_entity_poly.pdbx_strand_id
1 'polypeptide(L)' 'MFFSLLDQKELHLCYGRRSKQEYLQFLHIALGSLRELDTQLIIAKEVDLADKNLFTPILNEVEEMQSILVATLNKLKD' A
#
# COMPACT_ATOMS: atom_id res chain seq x y z
N MET A 1 15.88 -9.03 -0.34
CA MET A 1 15.35 -10.37 0.01
C MET A 1 13.87 -10.33 0.39
N PHE A 2 13.38 -9.31 1.11
CA PHE A 2 11.94 -9.17 1.42
C PHE A 2 11.06 -8.78 0.21
N PHE A 3 11.57 -7.94 -0.70
CA PHE A 3 10.79 -7.46 -1.87
C PHE A 3 10.69 -8.48 -3.03
N SER A 4 11.65 -9.39 -3.16
CA SER A 4 11.67 -10.38 -4.25
C SER A 4 10.75 -11.58 -4.02
N LEU A 5 10.30 -11.82 -2.77
CA LEU A 5 9.41 -12.92 -2.43
C LEU A 5 7.92 -12.55 -2.53
N LEU A 6 7.58 -11.26 -2.58
CA LEU A 6 6.20 -10.80 -2.80
C LEU A 6 5.79 -10.90 -4.28
N ASP A 7 6.71 -10.59 -5.20
CA ASP A 7 6.42 -10.52 -6.64
C ASP A 7 6.00 -11.88 -7.24
N GLN A 8 6.56 -12.99 -6.73
CA GLN A 8 6.22 -14.34 -7.21
C GLN A 8 4.88 -14.89 -6.72
N LYS A 9 4.28 -14.33 -5.65
CA LYS A 9 2.94 -14.76 -5.17
C LYS A 9 1.79 -14.01 -5.84
N GLU A 10 2.03 -12.77 -6.27
CA GLU A 10 1.02 -11.90 -6.89
C GLU A 10 0.67 -12.34 -8.33
N LEU A 11 1.63 -12.93 -9.06
CA LEU A 11 1.42 -13.34 -10.46
C LEU A 11 0.44 -14.52 -10.62
N HIS A 12 0.27 -15.36 -9.60
CA HIS A 12 -0.50 -16.61 -9.71
C HIS A 12 -1.99 -16.46 -9.39
N LEU A 13 -2.40 -15.37 -8.74
CA LEU A 13 -3.79 -15.15 -8.31
C LEU A 13 -4.66 -14.42 -9.35
N CYS A 14 -4.05 -13.85 -10.41
CA CYS A 14 -4.75 -12.90 -11.29
C CYS A 14 -5.64 -13.48 -12.41
N TYR A 15 -5.77 -14.80 -12.61
CA TYR A 15 -6.42 -15.32 -13.83
C TYR A 15 -7.70 -16.15 -13.65
N GLY A 16 -8.22 -16.31 -12.43
CA GLY A 16 -9.15 -17.41 -12.14
C GLY A 16 -10.60 -17.05 -11.85
N ARG A 17 -10.87 -16.44 -10.68
CA ARG A 17 -12.21 -16.42 -10.09
C ARG A 17 -12.40 -15.20 -9.18
N ARG A 18 -12.60 -14.01 -9.77
CA ARG A 18 -12.80 -12.74 -9.05
C ARG A 18 -13.98 -12.80 -8.08
N SER A 19 -13.75 -13.31 -6.88
CA SER A 19 -14.72 -13.23 -5.79
C SER A 19 -14.56 -11.89 -5.07
N LYS A 20 -15.66 -11.34 -4.54
CA LYS A 20 -15.64 -10.14 -3.69
C LYS A 20 -14.61 -10.26 -2.56
N GLN A 21 -14.40 -11.47 -2.05
CA GLN A 21 -13.46 -11.78 -0.98
C GLN A 21 -11.98 -11.65 -1.40
N GLU A 22 -11.59 -12.16 -2.57
CA GLU A 22 -10.22 -11.99 -3.08
C GLU A 22 -9.90 -10.51 -3.32
N TYR A 23 -10.86 -9.75 -3.87
CA TYR A 23 -10.67 -8.31 -4.07
C TYR A 23 -10.46 -7.56 -2.74
N LEU A 24 -11.25 -7.88 -1.70
CA LEU A 24 -11.04 -7.34 -0.36
C LEU A 24 -9.66 -7.69 0.20
N GLN A 25 -9.18 -8.92 -0.05
CA GLN A 25 -7.84 -9.34 0.38
C GLN A 25 -6.74 -8.52 -0.30
N PHE A 26 -6.83 -8.29 -1.61
CA PHE A 26 -5.88 -7.43 -2.33
C PHE A 26 -5.88 -6.00 -1.80
N LEU A 27 -7.05 -5.42 -1.52
CA LEU A 27 -7.15 -4.08 -0.95
C LEU A 27 -6.53 -4.01 0.46
N HIS A 28 -6.67 -5.06 1.26
CA HIS A 28 -6.02 -5.16 2.56
C HIS A 28 -4.49 -5.25 2.45
N ILE A 29 -3.97 -6.02 1.48
CA ILE A 29 -2.52 -6.09 1.20
C ILE A 29 -2.00 -4.72 0.79
N ALA A 30 -2.64 -4.07 -0.19
CA ALA A 30 -2.25 -2.75 -0.67
C ALA A 30 -2.24 -1.69 0.46
N LEU A 31 -3.25 -1.72 1.33
CA LEU A 31 -3.32 -0.82 2.48
C LEU A 31 -2.20 -1.10 3.51
N GLY A 32 -1.83 -2.37 3.71
CA GLY A 32 -0.67 -2.75 4.52
C GLY A 32 0.64 -2.19 3.94
N SER A 33 0.86 -2.37 2.64
CA SER A 33 2.04 -1.86 1.94
C SER A 33 2.16 -0.33 2.00
N LEU A 34 1.05 0.41 1.87
CA LEU A 34 1.07 1.87 2.02
C LEU A 34 1.45 2.32 3.44
N ARG A 35 1.04 1.60 4.49
CA ARG A 35 1.44 1.91 5.87
C ARG A 35 2.91 1.62 6.13
N GLU A 36 3.44 0.55 5.53
CA GLU A 36 4.86 0.26 5.58
C GLU A 36 5.67 1.33 4.85
N LEU A 37 5.21 1.78 3.68
CA LEU A 37 5.84 2.87 2.93
C LEU A 37 5.82 4.19 3.71
N ASP A 38 4.69 4.56 4.31
CA ASP A 38 4.55 5.74 5.17
C ASP A 38 5.61 5.75 6.29
N THR A 39 5.73 4.61 6.99
CA THR A 39 6.74 4.42 8.03
C THR A 39 8.16 4.57 7.49
N GLN A 40 8.47 3.97 6.34
CA GLN A 40 9.78 4.07 5.70
C GLN A 40 10.12 5.50 5.26
N LEU A 41 9.13 6.25 4.74
CA LEU A 41 9.30 7.66 4.36
C LEU A 41 9.57 8.54 5.58
N ILE A 42 8.86 8.31 6.69
CA ILE A 42 9.12 9.01 7.96
C ILE A 42 10.56 8.74 8.43
N ILE A 43 10.97 7.46 8.49
CA ILE A 43 12.34 7.09 8.90
C ILE A 43 13.37 7.73 7.97
N ALA A 44 13.16 7.64 6.65
CA ALA A 44 14.08 8.20 5.66
C ALA A 44 14.23 9.72 5.77
N LYS A 45 13.15 10.43 6.13
CA LYS A 45 13.18 11.86 6.43
C LYS A 45 13.97 12.17 7.70
N GLU A 46 13.78 11.38 8.77
CA GLU A 46 14.45 11.58 10.06
C GLU A 46 15.96 11.33 9.98
N VAL A 47 16.39 10.38 9.14
CA VAL A 47 17.80 10.08 8.90
C VAL A 47 18.41 10.82 7.70
N ASP A 48 17.72 11.84 7.19
CA ASP A 48 18.19 12.76 6.15
C ASP A 48 18.67 12.06 4.86
N LEU A 49 17.97 10.98 4.45
CA LEU A 49 18.34 10.20 3.25
C LEU A 49 18.05 10.93 1.93
N ALA A 50 17.27 12.01 1.95
CA ALA A 50 16.95 12.86 0.80
C ALA A 50 16.57 14.27 1.27
N ASP A 51 16.41 15.21 0.33
CA ASP A 51 15.91 16.56 0.64
C ASP A 51 14.54 16.49 1.32
N LYS A 52 14.42 17.14 2.50
CA LYS A 52 13.20 17.17 3.32
C LYS A 52 11.97 17.67 2.56
N ASN A 53 12.16 18.53 1.56
CA ASN A 53 11.10 19.06 0.71
C ASN A 53 10.48 17.99 -0.21
N LEU A 54 11.18 16.89 -0.47
CA LEU A 54 10.67 15.78 -1.28
C LEU A 54 9.69 14.89 -0.50
N PHE A 55 9.79 14.83 0.83
CA PHE A 55 8.99 13.90 1.62
C PHE A 55 7.54 14.35 1.79
N THR A 56 7.30 15.63 2.06
CA THR A 56 5.95 16.15 2.28
C THR A 56 4.97 15.83 1.14
N PRO A 57 5.28 16.08 -0.15
CA PRO A 57 4.34 15.74 -1.22
C PRO A 57 4.05 14.23 -1.30
N ILE A 58 5.08 13.39 -1.12
CA ILE A 58 4.93 11.93 -1.17
C ILE A 58 4.11 11.40 0.01
N LEU A 59 4.36 11.91 1.22
CA LEU A 59 3.60 11.54 2.42
C LEU A 59 2.12 11.91 2.27
N ASN A 60 1.82 13.08 1.68
CA ASN A 60 0.44 13.48 1.39
C ASN A 60 -0.24 12.53 0.39
N GLU A 61 0.46 12.12 -0.66
CA GLU A 61 -0.07 11.14 -1.62
C GLU A 61 -0.32 9.78 -0.95
N VAL A 62 0.59 9.33 -0.10
CA VAL A 62 0.43 8.09 0.66
C VAL A 62 -0.80 8.16 1.58
N GLU A 63 -0.99 9.27 2.28
CA GLU A 63 -2.17 9.49 3.14
C GLU A 63 -3.48 9.48 2.32
N GLU A 64 -3.50 10.17 1.17
CA GLU A 64 -4.66 10.21 0.28
C GLU A 64 -5.01 8.79 -0.22
N MET A 65 -4.01 8.03 -0.67
CA MET A 65 -4.22 6.66 -1.14
C MET A 65 -4.73 5.75 -0.02
N GLN A 66 -4.21 5.87 1.20
CA GLN A 66 -4.73 5.12 2.36
C GLN A 66 -6.21 5.44 2.61
N SER A 67 -6.59 6.72 2.57
CA SER A 67 -7.98 7.16 2.75
C SER A 67 -8.92 6.56 1.69
N ILE A 68 -8.52 6.59 0.42
CA ILE A 68 -9.28 6.00 -0.69
C ILE A 68 -9.45 4.50 -0.49
N LEU A 69 -8.39 3.77 -0.12
CA LEU A 69 -8.47 2.32 0.11
C LEU A 69 -9.38 1.98 1.28
N VAL A 70 -9.32 2.73 2.38
CA VAL A 70 -10.20 2.54 3.54
C VAL A 70 -11.66 2.80 3.15
N ALA A 71 -11.94 3.90 2.45
CA ALA A 71 -13.28 4.22 1.98
C ALA A 71 -13.82 3.12 1.03
N THR A 72 -12.97 2.60 0.16
CA THR A 72 -13.32 1.52 -0.77
C THR A 72 -13.59 0.21 -0.03
N LEU A 73 -12.72 -0.18 0.90
CA LEU A 73 -12.91 -1.37 1.74
C LEU A 73 -14.21 -1.31 2.53
N ASN A 74 -14.57 -0.15 3.08
CA ASN A 74 -15.81 0.03 3.84
C ASN A 74 -17.04 -0.14 2.93
N LYS A 75 -17.05 0.51 1.75
CA LYS A 75 -18.13 0.37 0.76
C LYS A 75 -18.33 -1.06 0.26
N LEU A 76 -17.29 -1.87 0.28
CA LEU A 76 -17.32 -3.26 -0.20
C LEU A 76 -17.55 -4.26 0.93
N LYS A 77 -17.51 -3.87 2.21
CA LYS A 77 -17.89 -4.77 3.32
C LYS A 77 -19.40 -4.82 3.51
N ASP A 78 -20.07 -3.72 3.18
CA ASP A 78 -21.52 -3.64 3.00
C ASP A 78 -21.98 -4.39 1.73
#